data_AF-A0A368P3P4-F1
#
_entry.id   AF-A0A368P3P4-F1
#
_cell.length_a   1.000
_cell.length_b   1.000
_cell.length_c   1.000
_cell.angle_alpha   90.00
_cell.angle_beta   90.00
_cell.angle_gamma   90.00
#
_symmetry.space_group_name_H-M   'P 1'
#
loop_
_entity.id
_entity.type
_entity.pdbx_description
1 polymer ?
#
loop_
_entity_poly.entity_id
_entity_poly.type
_entity_poly.pdbx_seq_one_letter_code
_entity_poly.pdbx_strand_id
1 'polypeptide(L)'
;MNEFEVTTRFSNNYSNEEIAASIGKIARENFANKHPITNEPLRISRRELVSILNRKHENLNLADSIEFNQLVRLSYEMSIGIVQEAIVKTIKANIGNDSVYNPHRLYPSNHVSQFSENENSILTTKVNLLKANSTEIDSKNAKSKIETTLVKTQNLEFKKVFLGIGNADNAKKYAQDVLSGYEMMIWEYDKIKNVILNLANDFHILRNELKSEREDVIQLLIDLLGSRAKQQYPELFDFTQIEWLDFENSWEELNLSYNKINEEHQEFLDAADRALNNFGNSIASESSEVWKKLSSTSRKRDLNKGDLIGAGVQVAIAAGTAAILGGIETRNKSKEVVATIKRDVEILKLKMTEDNERIVADIFRLGKVYSKLTDSLLPNYQSFIEGNSKTIVSDLKPFYDRIMQNPIINGAKTENNELFERKRFLEQKIIDFKSNIEYSKEEEIRLGEILDFKKEEYELVSSLKPKKPFILIDILTFGRSGKIYNETFQQWSTYCKPVVEDYHYLQGLQKEEAPRRESINNEILKCENELNSINQKISSNSEVIKSEYEKSPFTDEEMIKLLTVVKKIINASRGVLEVELESDLQKKAVV
;
A
#
# COMPACT_ATOMS: atom_id res chain seq x y z
N MET A 1 -19.89 -3.24 -18.47
CA MET A 1 -21.17 -2.73 -19.02
C MET A 1 -22.25 -3.11 -18.02
N ASN A 2 -22.82 -2.09 -17.39
CA ASN A 2 -24.01 -1.94 -16.53
C ASN A 2 -24.46 -3.10 -15.61
N GLU A 3 -24.21 -2.93 -14.30
CA GLU A 3 -25.24 -2.89 -13.24
C GLU A 3 -24.55 -2.76 -11.86
N PHE A 4 -24.15 -1.54 -11.53
CA PHE A 4 -23.98 -1.08 -10.15
C PHE A 4 -24.23 0.43 -10.25
N GLU A 5 -25.50 0.84 -10.22
CA GLU A 5 -25.77 2.24 -9.92
C GLU A 5 -25.15 2.52 -8.56
N VAL A 6 -24.34 3.57 -8.46
CA VAL A 6 -23.94 4.12 -7.15
C VAL A 6 -25.21 4.77 -6.57
N THR A 7 -26.12 3.94 -6.06
CA THR A 7 -27.43 4.36 -5.54
C THR A 7 -27.32 5.11 -4.23
N THR A 8 -26.18 4.99 -3.53
CA THR A 8 -25.90 5.77 -2.33
C THR A 8 -25.48 7.17 -2.71
N ARG A 9 -26.38 8.15 -2.48
CA ARG A 9 -26.05 9.56 -2.58
C ARG A 9 -25.26 9.98 -1.34
N PHE A 10 -23.97 10.30 -1.47
CA PHE A 10 -23.11 10.65 -0.33
C PHE A 10 -23.37 12.05 0.25
N SER A 11 -24.06 12.89 -0.51
CA SER A 11 -24.42 14.24 -0.08
C SER A 11 -25.73 14.68 -0.72
N ASN A 12 -26.57 15.36 0.06
CA ASN A 12 -27.73 16.05 -0.51
C ASN A 12 -27.32 17.23 -1.42
N ASN A 13 -26.10 17.75 -1.24
CA ASN A 13 -25.59 18.94 -1.91
C ASN A 13 -24.68 18.64 -3.10
N TYR A 14 -24.15 17.41 -3.20
CA TYR A 14 -23.24 17.00 -4.27
C TYR A 14 -23.66 15.67 -4.88
N SER A 15 -23.64 15.57 -6.21
CA SER A 15 -23.84 14.30 -6.92
C SER A 15 -22.59 13.43 -6.86
N ASN A 16 -22.75 12.13 -7.11
CA ASN A 16 -21.64 11.19 -7.13
C ASN A 16 -20.65 11.50 -8.28
N GLU A 17 -21.17 12.01 -9.40
CA GLU A 17 -20.42 12.49 -10.55
C GLU A 17 -19.57 13.72 -10.22
N GLU A 18 -20.10 14.66 -9.43
CA GLU A 18 -19.35 15.85 -9.00
C GLU A 18 -18.17 15.48 -8.10
N ILE A 19 -18.39 14.56 -7.16
CA ILE A 19 -17.33 14.05 -6.27
C ILE A 19 -16.30 13.25 -7.09
N ALA A 20 -16.75 12.41 -8.02
CA ALA A 20 -15.89 11.66 -8.93
C ALA A 20 -15.03 12.58 -9.82
N ALA A 21 -15.58 13.68 -10.32
CA ALA A 21 -14.82 14.68 -11.07
C ALA A 21 -13.75 15.36 -10.20
N SER A 22 -14.07 15.67 -8.94
CA SER A 22 -13.10 16.19 -7.96
C SER A 22 -11.95 15.22 -7.69
N ILE A 23 -12.22 13.91 -7.59
CA ILE A 23 -11.20 12.87 -7.47
C ILE A 23 -10.23 12.91 -8.66
N GLY A 24 -10.75 12.97 -9.88
CA GLY A 24 -9.93 13.02 -11.10
C GLY A 24 -9.05 14.27 -11.16
N LYS A 25 -9.57 15.42 -10.69
CA LYS A 25 -8.78 16.66 -10.58
C LYS A 25 -7.63 16.54 -9.59
N ILE A 26 -7.90 15.99 -8.40
CA ILE A 26 -6.87 15.77 -7.36
C ILE A 26 -5.80 14.79 -7.84
N ALA A 27 -6.20 13.71 -8.51
CA ALA A 27 -5.27 12.75 -9.11
C ALA A 27 -4.35 13.44 -10.13
N ARG A 28 -4.92 14.27 -11.02
CA ARG A 28 -4.15 15.01 -12.02
C ARG A 28 -3.16 16.01 -11.40
N GLU A 29 -3.56 16.71 -10.34
CA GLU A 29 -2.70 17.64 -9.61
C GLU A 29 -1.50 16.90 -8.98
N ASN A 30 -1.76 15.76 -8.32
CA ASN A 30 -0.69 14.91 -7.77
C ASN A 30 0.17 14.27 -8.84
N PHE A 31 -0.39 13.95 -10.01
CA PHE A 31 0.36 13.36 -11.13
C PHE A 31 1.38 14.33 -11.72
N ALA A 32 1.07 15.63 -11.71
CA ALA A 32 1.98 16.68 -12.13
C ALA A 32 3.13 16.91 -11.14
N ASN A 33 2.92 16.59 -9.85
CA ASN A 33 3.90 16.74 -8.80
C ASN A 33 4.71 15.44 -8.64
N LYS A 34 6.04 15.52 -8.82
CA LYS A 34 6.90 14.35 -8.77
C LYS A 34 7.76 14.34 -7.51
N HIS A 35 7.99 13.15 -6.98
CA HIS A 35 8.91 12.95 -5.88
C HIS A 35 10.34 13.33 -6.32
N PRO A 36 11.08 14.13 -5.53
CA PRO A 36 12.35 14.73 -5.96
C PRO A 36 13.47 13.70 -6.19
N ILE A 37 13.35 12.51 -5.62
CA ILE A 37 14.38 11.45 -5.70
C ILE A 37 14.01 10.39 -6.73
N THR A 38 12.75 9.93 -6.75
CA THR A 38 12.33 8.80 -7.59
C THR A 38 11.73 9.24 -8.91
N ASN A 39 11.42 10.55 -9.06
CA ASN A 39 10.74 11.11 -10.23
C ASN A 39 9.37 10.46 -10.51
N GLU A 40 8.82 9.75 -9.52
CA GLU A 40 7.47 9.15 -9.58
C GLU A 40 6.40 10.16 -9.15
N PRO A 41 5.15 10.02 -9.64
CA PRO A 41 4.03 10.80 -9.14
C PRO A 41 3.84 10.69 -7.62
N LEU A 42 3.43 11.77 -6.98
CA LEU A 42 3.02 11.71 -5.57
C LEU A 42 1.78 10.81 -5.44
N ARG A 43 1.84 9.89 -4.48
CA ARG A 43 0.74 8.95 -4.20
C ARG A 43 -0.07 9.42 -3.00
N ILE A 44 -1.38 9.23 -3.06
CA ILE A 44 -2.34 9.62 -2.03
C ILE A 44 -3.15 8.40 -1.59
N SER A 45 -3.26 8.19 -0.29
CA SER A 45 -4.09 7.11 0.31
C SER A 45 -5.58 7.41 0.21
N ARG A 46 -6.41 6.37 0.35
CA ARG A 46 -7.88 6.51 0.47
C ARG A 46 -8.26 7.49 1.58
N ARG A 47 -7.66 7.33 2.76
CA ARG A 47 -7.85 8.17 3.95
C ARG A 47 -7.52 9.64 3.70
N GLU A 48 -6.39 9.93 3.07
CA GLU A 48 -5.97 11.29 2.74
C GLU A 48 -6.91 11.91 1.71
N LEU A 49 -7.30 11.15 0.68
CA LEU A 49 -8.17 11.62 -0.37
C LEU A 49 -9.57 11.97 0.18
N VAL A 50 -10.13 11.13 1.06
CA VAL A 50 -11.36 11.43 1.81
C VAL A 50 -11.22 12.73 2.61
N SER A 51 -10.10 12.88 3.33
CA SER A 51 -9.82 14.07 4.15
C SER A 51 -9.69 15.35 3.31
N ILE A 52 -9.14 15.26 2.10
CA ILE A 52 -9.05 16.40 1.17
C ILE A 52 -10.44 16.75 0.64
N LEU A 53 -11.24 15.76 0.24
CA LEU A 53 -12.57 15.97 -0.30
C LEU A 53 -13.50 16.61 0.73
N ASN A 54 -13.52 16.09 1.97
CA ASN A 54 -14.32 16.67 3.05
C ASN A 54 -13.90 18.11 3.41
N ARG A 55 -12.62 18.48 3.20
CA ARG A 55 -12.15 19.87 3.38
C ARG A 55 -12.51 20.78 2.20
N LYS A 56 -12.55 20.25 0.99
CA LYS A 56 -12.78 21.01 -0.25
C LYS A 56 -14.26 21.26 -0.52
N HIS A 57 -15.13 20.40 0.00
CA HIS A 57 -16.57 20.44 -0.20
C HIS A 57 -17.28 20.65 1.14
N GLU A 58 -17.91 21.81 1.32
CA GLU A 58 -18.63 22.13 2.55
C GLU A 58 -19.79 21.16 2.78
N ASN A 59 -19.92 20.65 4.02
CA ASN A 59 -20.95 19.67 4.40
C ASN A 59 -20.84 18.31 3.69
N LEU A 60 -19.69 18.00 3.07
CA LEU A 60 -19.37 16.64 2.65
C LEU A 60 -18.84 15.84 3.84
N ASN A 61 -19.44 14.68 4.11
CA ASN A 61 -19.05 13.79 5.21
C ASN A 61 -18.79 12.38 4.67
N LEU A 62 -17.81 12.25 3.77
CA LEU A 62 -17.37 10.96 3.29
C LEU A 62 -16.64 10.20 4.40
N ALA A 63 -16.98 8.92 4.54
CA ALA A 63 -16.22 7.98 5.35
C ALA A 63 -15.08 7.36 4.54
N ASP A 64 -14.01 6.98 5.22
CA ASP A 64 -13.00 6.05 4.70
C ASP A 64 -13.62 4.65 4.66
N SER A 65 -14.29 4.31 3.56
CA SER A 65 -15.13 3.12 3.44
C SER A 65 -15.09 2.47 2.06
N ILE A 66 -15.67 1.27 1.93
CA ILE A 66 -15.77 0.55 0.65
C ILE A 66 -16.53 1.34 -0.42
N GLU A 67 -17.52 2.15 -0.03
CA GLU A 67 -18.27 3.00 -0.94
C GLU A 67 -17.39 4.07 -1.61
N PHE A 68 -16.34 4.53 -0.93
CA PHE A 68 -15.39 5.46 -1.52
C PHE A 68 -14.65 4.84 -2.72
N ASN A 69 -14.37 3.53 -2.69
CA ASN A 69 -13.73 2.85 -3.81
C ASN A 69 -14.62 2.87 -5.07
N GLN A 70 -15.95 2.90 -4.90
CA GLN A 70 -16.89 3.06 -6.02
C GLN A 70 -16.79 4.45 -6.64
N LEU A 71 -16.56 5.50 -5.84
CA LEU A 71 -16.34 6.86 -6.36
C LEU A 71 -15.02 6.97 -7.13
N VAL A 72 -13.96 6.30 -6.68
CA VAL A 72 -12.68 6.24 -7.42
C VAL A 72 -12.87 5.52 -8.76
N ARG A 73 -13.62 4.41 -8.75
CA ARG A 73 -13.96 3.68 -9.98
C ARG A 73 -14.80 4.54 -10.94
N LEU A 74 -15.85 5.19 -10.43
CA LEU A 74 -16.68 6.10 -11.22
C LEU A 74 -15.83 7.22 -11.82
N SER A 75 -14.89 7.78 -11.04
CA SER A 75 -13.94 8.78 -11.52
C SER A 75 -13.10 8.26 -12.69
N TYR A 76 -12.60 7.02 -12.60
CA TYR A 76 -11.85 6.38 -13.68
C TYR A 76 -12.70 6.16 -14.93
N GLU A 77 -13.90 5.61 -14.77
CA GLU A 77 -14.84 5.30 -15.86
C GLU A 77 -15.32 6.57 -16.59
N MET A 78 -15.47 7.68 -15.87
CA MET A 78 -15.84 8.99 -16.44
C MET A 78 -14.66 9.75 -17.07
N SER A 79 -13.43 9.35 -16.76
CA SER A 79 -12.22 10.03 -17.22
C SER A 79 -11.71 9.46 -18.53
N ILE A 80 -10.87 10.22 -19.25
CA ILE A 80 -10.16 9.75 -20.44
C ILE A 80 -8.70 10.23 -20.43
N GLY A 81 -7.82 9.46 -21.07
CA GLY A 81 -6.42 9.83 -21.31
C GLY A 81 -5.64 10.09 -20.01
N ILE A 82 -5.02 11.26 -19.91
CA ILE A 82 -4.10 11.58 -18.80
C ILE A 82 -4.74 11.55 -17.41
N VAL A 83 -6.07 11.77 -17.31
CA VAL A 83 -6.76 11.72 -16.03
C VAL A 83 -6.95 10.27 -15.56
N GLN A 84 -7.27 9.34 -16.47
CA GLN A 84 -7.30 7.91 -16.14
C GLN A 84 -5.92 7.42 -15.70
N GLU A 85 -4.87 7.81 -16.43
CA GLU A 85 -3.50 7.46 -16.08
C GLU A 85 -3.10 8.04 -14.70
N ALA A 86 -3.48 9.28 -14.42
CA ALA A 86 -3.25 9.91 -13.13
C ALA A 86 -3.93 9.13 -12.00
N ILE A 87 -5.22 8.80 -12.15
CA ILE A 87 -5.97 7.99 -11.16
C ILE A 87 -5.24 6.68 -10.87
N VAL A 88 -4.84 5.96 -11.92
CA VAL A 88 -4.13 4.68 -11.82
C VAL A 88 -2.74 4.83 -11.22
N LYS A 89 -2.06 5.98 -11.30
CA LYS A 89 -0.69 6.15 -10.81
C LYS A 89 -0.57 6.86 -9.47
N THR A 90 -1.60 7.58 -9.03
CA THR A 90 -1.52 8.41 -7.82
C THR A 90 -2.38 7.93 -6.68
N ILE A 91 -3.51 7.24 -6.92
CA ILE A 91 -4.41 6.87 -5.83
C ILE A 91 -4.01 5.50 -5.32
N LYS A 92 -3.61 5.36 -4.05
CA LYS A 92 -3.42 4.04 -3.43
C LYS A 92 -4.80 3.41 -3.21
N ALA A 93 -5.02 2.23 -3.78
CA ALA A 93 -6.25 1.48 -3.54
C ALA A 93 -6.11 0.63 -2.28
N ASN A 94 -7.10 0.69 -1.39
CA ASN A 94 -7.20 -0.23 -0.26
C ASN A 94 -7.81 -1.58 -0.68
N ILE A 95 -7.46 -2.07 -1.88
CA ILE A 95 -8.00 -3.32 -2.45
C ILE A 95 -6.83 -4.21 -2.88
N GLY A 96 -6.62 -5.30 -2.16
CA GLY A 96 -5.46 -6.18 -2.34
C GLY A 96 -4.13 -5.49 -2.05
N ASN A 97 -3.07 -5.83 -2.80
CA ASN A 97 -1.72 -5.27 -2.57
C ASN A 97 -1.27 -4.32 -3.69
N ASP A 98 -2.22 -3.82 -4.47
CA ASP A 98 -1.89 -2.85 -5.51
C ASP A 98 -1.45 -1.55 -4.86
N SER A 99 -0.23 -1.13 -5.19
CA SER A 99 0.32 0.13 -4.67
C SER A 99 -0.44 1.37 -5.15
N VAL A 100 -1.33 1.20 -6.13
CA VAL A 100 -2.15 2.23 -6.78
C VAL A 100 -3.46 1.64 -7.32
N TYR A 101 -4.44 2.46 -7.71
CA TYR A 101 -5.73 2.03 -8.21
C TYR A 101 -5.60 1.18 -9.48
N ASN A 102 -6.20 -0.01 -9.44
CA ASN A 102 -6.17 -0.95 -10.55
C ASN A 102 -7.60 -1.19 -11.08
N PRO A 103 -7.94 -0.69 -12.28
CA PRO A 103 -9.28 -0.82 -12.87
C PRO A 103 -9.62 -2.25 -13.29
N HIS A 104 -8.63 -3.14 -13.29
CA HIS A 104 -8.76 -4.53 -13.71
C HIS A 104 -8.99 -5.48 -12.52
N ARG A 105 -9.24 -4.96 -11.31
CA ARG A 105 -9.60 -5.77 -10.14
C ARG A 105 -11.07 -6.17 -10.19
N LEU A 106 -11.38 -7.31 -9.58
CA LEU A 106 -12.76 -7.69 -9.35
C LEU A 106 -13.36 -6.85 -8.21
N TYR A 107 -14.65 -6.56 -8.35
CA TYR A 107 -15.44 -5.92 -7.30
C TYR A 107 -16.54 -6.88 -6.86
N PRO A 108 -16.79 -6.98 -5.55
CA PRO A 108 -17.82 -7.86 -5.04
C PRO A 108 -19.20 -7.42 -5.52
N SER A 109 -20.00 -8.39 -5.94
CA SER A 109 -21.42 -8.19 -6.19
C SER A 109 -22.23 -8.41 -4.93
N ASN A 110 -23.26 -7.59 -4.74
CA ASN A 110 -24.26 -7.77 -3.67
C ASN A 110 -25.57 -8.36 -4.19
N HIS A 111 -25.70 -8.50 -5.52
CA HIS A 111 -26.92 -8.93 -6.19
C HIS A 111 -27.42 -10.29 -5.68
N VAL A 112 -28.73 -10.44 -5.57
CA VAL A 112 -29.39 -11.71 -5.21
C VAL A 112 -29.82 -12.45 -6.47
N SER A 113 -29.38 -13.70 -6.63
CA SER A 113 -29.65 -14.47 -7.84
C SER A 113 -31.16 -14.64 -8.09
N GLN A 114 -31.56 -14.35 -9.32
CA GLN A 114 -32.87 -14.66 -9.90
C GLN A 114 -32.81 -15.93 -10.77
N PHE A 115 -31.70 -16.67 -10.70
CA PHE A 115 -31.45 -17.93 -11.40
C PHE A 115 -31.53 -17.79 -12.94
N SER A 116 -31.03 -16.67 -13.48
CA SER A 116 -31.14 -16.33 -14.91
C SER A 116 -29.91 -16.74 -15.74
N GLU A 117 -30.06 -16.82 -17.07
CA GLU A 117 -28.91 -17.05 -17.98
C GLU A 117 -27.88 -15.91 -17.93
N ASN A 118 -28.33 -14.67 -17.71
CA ASN A 118 -27.47 -13.49 -17.68
C ASN A 118 -26.48 -13.55 -16.51
N GLU A 119 -26.87 -14.05 -15.34
CA GLU A 119 -25.99 -14.17 -14.16
C GLU A 119 -24.78 -15.06 -14.43
N ASN A 120 -24.98 -16.20 -15.11
CA ASN A 120 -23.90 -17.10 -15.50
C ASN A 120 -22.90 -16.43 -16.45
N SER A 121 -23.39 -15.57 -17.34
CA SER A 121 -22.55 -14.80 -18.28
C SER A 121 -21.67 -13.79 -17.54
N ILE A 122 -22.18 -13.18 -16.47
CA ILE A 122 -21.45 -12.24 -15.62
C ILE A 122 -20.30 -12.95 -14.88
N LEU A 123 -20.58 -14.10 -14.24
CA LEU A 123 -19.55 -14.89 -13.58
C LEU A 123 -18.47 -15.38 -14.56
N THR A 124 -18.88 -15.85 -15.73
CA THR A 124 -17.95 -16.27 -16.79
C THR A 124 -17.06 -15.11 -17.24
N THR A 125 -17.62 -13.90 -17.35
CA THR A 125 -16.86 -12.69 -17.70
C THR A 125 -15.84 -12.35 -16.62
N LYS A 126 -16.18 -12.46 -15.33
CA LYS A 126 -15.25 -12.23 -14.22
C LYS A 126 -14.11 -13.26 -14.20
N VAL A 127 -14.40 -14.53 -14.46
CA VAL A 127 -13.38 -15.58 -14.61
C VAL A 127 -12.43 -15.26 -15.76
N ASN A 128 -12.97 -14.87 -16.92
CA ASN A 128 -12.16 -14.52 -18.08
C ASN A 128 -11.29 -13.27 -17.82
N LEU A 129 -11.82 -12.28 -17.12
CA LEU A 129 -11.07 -11.10 -16.70
C LEU A 129 -9.93 -11.49 -15.75
N LEU A 130 -10.19 -12.35 -14.77
CA LEU A 130 -9.15 -12.84 -13.87
C LEU A 130 -8.04 -13.61 -14.60
N LYS A 131 -8.39 -14.45 -15.58
CA LYS A 131 -7.42 -15.14 -16.44
C LYS A 131 -6.62 -14.18 -17.33
N ALA A 132 -7.27 -13.14 -17.85
CA ALA A 132 -6.60 -12.15 -18.67
C ALA A 132 -5.61 -11.31 -17.85
N ASN A 133 -5.93 -11.07 -16.58
CA ASN A 133 -5.12 -10.27 -15.67
C ASN A 133 -4.09 -11.08 -14.88
N SER A 134 -4.18 -12.42 -14.87
CA SER A 134 -3.16 -13.26 -14.24
C SER A 134 -1.87 -13.21 -15.05
N THR A 135 -0.85 -12.57 -14.51
CA THR A 135 0.51 -12.58 -15.07
C THR A 135 1.16 -13.93 -14.81
N GLU A 136 1.70 -14.57 -15.85
CA GLU A 136 2.50 -15.79 -15.68
C GLU A 136 3.74 -15.49 -14.84
N ILE A 137 3.90 -16.21 -13.73
CA ILE A 137 5.07 -16.07 -12.85
C ILE A 137 6.17 -16.99 -13.33
N ASP A 138 7.18 -16.41 -13.98
CA ASP A 138 8.41 -17.13 -14.33
C ASP A 138 9.38 -17.16 -13.14
N SER A 139 9.11 -18.08 -12.21
CA SER A 139 9.93 -18.31 -11.01
C SER A 139 11.40 -18.60 -11.34
N LYS A 140 11.70 -19.21 -12.49
CA LYS A 140 13.06 -19.50 -12.94
C LYS A 140 13.80 -18.24 -13.36
N ASN A 141 13.14 -17.34 -14.09
CA ASN A 141 13.69 -16.05 -14.47
C ASN A 141 13.89 -15.13 -13.26
N ALA A 142 12.92 -15.09 -12.33
CA ALA A 142 13.06 -14.33 -11.08
C ALA A 142 14.27 -14.81 -10.26
N LYS A 143 14.41 -16.13 -10.08
CA LYS A 143 15.62 -16.74 -9.49
C LYS A 143 16.89 -16.28 -10.20
N SER A 144 16.94 -16.41 -11.52
CA SER A 144 18.12 -16.04 -12.31
C SER A 144 18.51 -14.57 -12.14
N LYS A 145 17.54 -13.66 -12.08
CA LYS A 145 17.78 -12.23 -11.84
C LYS A 145 18.33 -11.97 -10.44
N ILE A 146 17.74 -12.60 -9.42
CA ILE A 146 18.15 -12.46 -8.02
C ILE A 146 19.57 -12.99 -7.83
N GLU A 147 19.89 -14.19 -8.33
CA GLU A 147 21.24 -14.77 -8.27
C GLU A 147 22.26 -13.94 -9.05
N THR A 148 21.87 -13.40 -10.22
CA THR A 148 22.73 -12.50 -11.00
C THR A 148 23.03 -11.21 -10.24
N THR A 149 22.02 -10.64 -9.57
CA THR A 149 22.17 -9.45 -8.73
C THR A 149 23.08 -9.73 -7.55
N LEU A 150 22.91 -10.86 -6.86
CA LEU A 150 23.78 -11.29 -5.77
C LEU A 150 25.24 -11.39 -6.22
N VAL A 151 25.52 -12.10 -7.32
CA VAL A 151 26.88 -12.25 -7.84
C VAL A 151 27.49 -10.90 -8.22
N LYS A 152 26.72 -10.00 -8.86
CA LYS A 152 27.19 -8.64 -9.19
C LYS A 152 27.53 -7.85 -7.93
N THR A 153 26.68 -7.89 -6.92
CA THR A 153 26.86 -7.15 -5.67
C THR A 153 28.01 -7.69 -4.83
N GLN A 154 28.16 -9.03 -4.75
CA GLN A 154 29.31 -9.65 -4.06
C GLN A 154 30.64 -9.23 -4.70
N ASN A 155 30.69 -9.14 -6.03
CA ASN A 155 31.88 -8.74 -6.79
C ASN A 155 32.18 -7.23 -6.77
N LEU A 156 31.35 -6.40 -6.11
CA LEU A 156 31.69 -4.99 -5.93
C LEU A 156 32.90 -4.85 -5.01
N GLU A 157 33.89 -4.08 -5.44
CA GLU A 157 35.11 -3.82 -4.66
C GLU A 157 35.27 -2.34 -4.34
N PHE A 158 35.76 -2.04 -3.13
CA PHE A 158 36.11 -0.69 -2.74
C PHE A 158 37.30 -0.15 -3.55
N LYS A 159 37.09 0.99 -4.24
CA LYS A 159 38.15 1.67 -5.00
C LYS A 159 38.88 2.70 -4.14
N LYS A 160 40.14 2.41 -3.78
CA LYS A 160 41.00 3.29 -2.98
C LYS A 160 41.63 4.39 -3.85
N VAL A 161 41.66 5.62 -3.35
CA VAL A 161 42.38 6.77 -3.94
C VAL A 161 43.40 7.31 -2.94
N PHE A 162 44.44 8.00 -3.41
CA PHE A 162 45.57 8.46 -2.59
C PHE A 162 45.18 9.52 -1.52
N LEU A 163 44.04 10.20 -1.65
CA LEU A 163 43.59 11.30 -0.78
C LEU A 163 42.44 10.87 0.17
N GLY A 164 42.44 11.37 1.41
CA GLY A 164 41.51 10.97 2.48
C GLY A 164 40.02 11.25 2.21
N ILE A 165 39.69 12.42 1.65
CA ILE A 165 38.29 12.80 1.32
C ILE A 165 37.73 11.91 0.19
N GLY A 166 38.53 11.66 -0.87
CA GLY A 166 38.11 10.77 -1.97
C GLY A 166 37.92 9.31 -1.55
N ASN A 167 38.52 8.86 -0.43
CA ASN A 167 38.27 7.53 0.11
C ASN A 167 36.93 7.43 0.85
N ALA A 168 36.49 8.49 1.53
CA ALA A 168 35.20 8.53 2.21
C ALA A 168 34.04 8.56 1.20
N ASP A 169 34.15 9.37 0.13
CA ASP A 169 33.15 9.39 -0.95
C ASP A 169 33.07 8.06 -1.70
N ASN A 170 34.21 7.41 -1.95
CA ASN A 170 34.23 6.08 -2.55
C ASN A 170 33.66 5.01 -1.61
N ALA A 171 33.77 5.18 -0.28
CA ALA A 171 33.17 4.27 0.69
C ALA A 171 31.64 4.42 0.71
N LYS A 172 31.15 5.66 0.70
CA LYS A 172 29.72 5.95 0.58
C LYS A 172 29.12 5.40 -0.71
N LYS A 173 29.79 5.61 -1.84
CA LYS A 173 29.36 5.06 -3.14
C LYS A 173 29.36 3.53 -3.13
N TYR A 174 30.40 2.91 -2.56
CA TYR A 174 30.47 1.46 -2.39
C TYR A 174 29.28 0.92 -1.59
N ALA A 175 28.91 1.59 -0.49
CA ALA A 175 27.75 1.23 0.31
C ALA A 175 26.42 1.40 -0.46
N GLN A 176 26.26 2.50 -1.19
CA GLN A 176 25.08 2.76 -2.03
C GLN A 176 24.92 1.69 -3.13
N ASP A 177 26.00 1.30 -3.79
CA ASP A 177 25.97 0.29 -4.85
C ASP A 177 25.57 -1.09 -4.29
N VAL A 178 26.03 -1.45 -3.07
CA VAL A 178 25.65 -2.72 -2.41
C VAL A 178 24.20 -2.68 -1.90
N LEU A 179 23.78 -1.58 -1.29
CA LEU A 179 22.40 -1.37 -0.84
C LEU A 179 21.40 -1.48 -2.00
N SER A 180 21.69 -0.81 -3.11
CA SER A 180 20.86 -0.88 -4.33
C SER A 180 20.78 -2.31 -4.88
N GLY A 181 21.86 -3.07 -4.79
CA GLY A 181 21.84 -4.50 -5.11
C GLY A 181 20.85 -5.29 -4.26
N TYR A 182 20.80 -5.02 -2.96
CA TYR A 182 19.88 -5.71 -2.06
C TYR A 182 18.41 -5.26 -2.29
N GLU A 183 18.18 -3.95 -2.50
CA GLU A 183 16.89 -3.38 -2.94
C GLU A 183 16.33 -4.09 -4.16
N MET A 184 17.15 -4.35 -5.18
CA MET A 184 16.69 -5.05 -6.38
C MET A 184 16.26 -6.49 -6.10
N MET A 185 16.89 -7.21 -5.16
CA MET A 185 16.47 -8.58 -4.80
C MET A 185 15.10 -8.58 -4.12
N ILE A 186 14.93 -7.70 -3.13
CA ILE A 186 13.65 -7.53 -2.41
C ILE A 186 12.56 -7.11 -3.39
N TRP A 187 12.86 -6.18 -4.31
CA TRP A 187 11.92 -5.71 -5.31
C TRP A 187 11.47 -6.81 -6.30
N GLU A 188 12.36 -7.69 -6.75
CA GLU A 188 11.97 -8.81 -7.61
C GLU A 188 11.08 -9.82 -6.86
N TYR A 189 11.32 -10.04 -5.57
CA TYR A 189 10.41 -10.83 -4.72
C TYR A 189 9.04 -10.15 -4.56
N ASP A 190 9.01 -8.85 -4.24
CA ASP A 190 7.78 -8.10 -3.99
C ASP A 190 6.87 -8.09 -5.21
N LYS A 191 7.41 -8.05 -6.44
CA LYS A 191 6.62 -8.20 -7.66
C LYS A 191 5.81 -9.49 -7.68
N ILE A 192 6.45 -10.61 -7.38
CA ILE A 192 5.82 -11.94 -7.38
C ILE A 192 4.75 -11.98 -6.28
N LYS A 193 5.12 -11.54 -5.07
CA LYS A 193 4.20 -11.41 -3.95
C LYS A 193 2.95 -10.63 -4.33
N ASN A 194 3.11 -9.46 -4.95
CA ASN A 194 2.00 -8.58 -5.35
C ASN A 194 1.07 -9.25 -6.36
N VAL A 195 1.62 -9.92 -7.38
CA VAL A 195 0.81 -10.64 -8.38
C VAL A 195 -0.04 -11.73 -7.72
N ILE A 196 0.55 -12.52 -6.82
CA ILE A 196 -0.16 -13.61 -6.14
C ILE A 196 -1.19 -13.08 -5.16
N LEU A 197 -0.86 -12.04 -4.38
CA LEU A 197 -1.80 -11.40 -3.47
C LEU A 197 -3.02 -10.87 -4.22
N ASN A 198 -2.83 -10.18 -5.35
CA ASN A 198 -3.93 -9.66 -6.14
C ASN A 198 -4.79 -10.79 -6.72
N LEU A 199 -4.16 -11.84 -7.26
CA LEU A 199 -4.86 -13.01 -7.78
C LEU A 199 -5.66 -13.74 -6.69
N ALA A 200 -5.08 -13.93 -5.51
CA ALA A 200 -5.73 -14.57 -4.37
C ALA A 200 -6.93 -13.73 -3.87
N ASN A 201 -6.78 -12.40 -3.81
CA ASN A 201 -7.86 -11.50 -3.43
C ASN A 201 -9.01 -11.52 -4.45
N ASP A 202 -8.71 -11.50 -5.74
CA ASP A 202 -9.74 -11.54 -6.78
C ASP A 202 -10.43 -12.92 -6.83
N PHE A 203 -9.69 -14.00 -6.62
CA PHE A 203 -10.27 -15.32 -6.46
C PHE A 203 -11.15 -15.43 -5.21
N HIS A 204 -10.74 -14.79 -4.10
CA HIS A 204 -11.57 -14.71 -2.89
C HIS A 204 -12.90 -14.00 -3.16
N ILE A 205 -12.90 -12.94 -3.97
CA ILE A 205 -14.14 -12.27 -4.42
C ILE A 205 -15.04 -13.24 -5.20
N LEU A 206 -14.50 -13.96 -6.20
CA LEU A 206 -15.26 -14.96 -6.96
C LEU A 206 -15.86 -16.05 -6.06
N ARG A 207 -15.07 -16.54 -5.11
CA ARG A 207 -15.49 -17.59 -4.16
C ARG A 207 -16.60 -17.08 -3.24
N ASN A 208 -16.53 -15.83 -2.78
CA ASN A 208 -17.58 -15.22 -1.98
C ASN A 208 -18.87 -15.03 -2.79
N GLU A 209 -18.79 -14.66 -4.07
CA GLU A 209 -19.98 -14.59 -4.93
C GLU A 209 -20.63 -15.97 -5.11
N LEU A 210 -19.84 -17.02 -5.28
CA LEU A 210 -20.35 -18.39 -5.30
C LEU A 210 -20.99 -18.81 -3.97
N LYS A 211 -20.41 -18.39 -2.84
CA LYS A 211 -21.03 -18.58 -1.52
C LYS A 211 -22.39 -17.88 -1.46
N SER A 212 -22.48 -16.64 -1.95
CA SER A 212 -23.73 -15.89 -2.03
C SER A 212 -24.77 -16.57 -2.92
N GLU A 213 -24.40 -17.06 -4.09
CA GLU A 213 -25.33 -17.83 -4.95
C GLU A 213 -25.85 -19.09 -4.25
N ARG A 214 -24.98 -19.82 -3.54
CA ARG A 214 -25.38 -20.98 -2.73
C ARG A 214 -26.36 -20.56 -1.63
N GLU A 215 -26.11 -19.44 -0.96
CA GLU A 215 -26.99 -18.89 0.07
C GLU A 215 -28.35 -18.50 -0.51
N ASP A 216 -28.41 -17.95 -1.73
CA ASP A 216 -29.68 -17.62 -2.41
C ASP A 216 -30.52 -18.86 -2.70
N VAL A 217 -29.87 -19.95 -3.14
CA VAL A 217 -30.54 -21.24 -3.35
C VAL A 217 -31.04 -21.84 -2.02
N ILE A 218 -30.25 -21.75 -0.94
CA ILE A 218 -30.68 -22.22 0.39
C ILE A 218 -31.82 -21.35 0.92
N GLN A 219 -31.76 -20.03 0.70
CA GLN A 219 -32.78 -19.10 1.15
C GLN A 219 -34.10 -19.37 0.46
N LEU A 220 -34.11 -19.73 -0.82
CA LEU A 220 -35.32 -20.21 -1.48
C LEU A 220 -35.95 -21.39 -0.73
N LEU A 221 -35.15 -22.35 -0.24
CA LEU A 221 -35.70 -23.45 0.57
C LEU A 221 -36.21 -22.98 1.94
N ILE A 222 -35.55 -22.02 2.57
CA ILE A 222 -36.00 -21.43 3.85
C ILE A 222 -37.33 -20.70 3.65
N ASP A 223 -37.46 -19.92 2.58
CA ASP A 223 -38.69 -19.19 2.24
C ASP A 223 -39.87 -20.18 2.04
N LEU A 224 -39.63 -21.35 1.46
CA LEU A 224 -40.68 -22.33 1.14
C LEU A 224 -40.97 -23.32 2.29
N LEU A 225 -39.96 -23.69 3.09
CA LEU A 225 -40.06 -24.78 4.08
C LEU A 225 -39.87 -24.30 5.52
N GLY A 226 -39.44 -23.06 5.74
CA GLY A 226 -39.09 -22.50 7.03
C GLY A 226 -37.94 -23.28 7.71
N SER A 227 -38.04 -23.43 9.04
CA SER A 227 -37.03 -24.10 9.88
C SER A 227 -36.75 -25.58 9.55
N ARG A 228 -37.51 -26.19 8.63
CA ARG A 228 -37.22 -27.54 8.12
C ARG A 228 -35.99 -27.56 7.20
N ALA A 229 -35.67 -26.44 6.55
CA ALA A 229 -34.43 -26.29 5.80
C ALA A 229 -33.27 -26.07 6.77
N LYS A 230 -32.31 -27.01 6.83
CA LYS A 230 -31.08 -26.84 7.63
C LYS A 230 -30.02 -26.13 6.79
N GLN A 231 -29.53 -25.01 7.30
CA GLN A 231 -28.40 -24.30 6.71
C GLN A 231 -27.08 -24.97 7.15
N GLN A 232 -26.27 -25.37 6.17
CA GLN A 232 -24.88 -25.79 6.40
C GLN A 232 -23.97 -24.86 5.61
N TYR A 233 -23.22 -24.03 6.34
CA TYR A 233 -22.22 -23.15 5.77
C TYR A 233 -20.96 -23.96 5.44
N PRO A 234 -20.41 -23.82 4.23
CA PRO A 234 -19.11 -24.40 3.90
C PRO A 234 -18.00 -23.69 4.68
N GLU A 235 -16.98 -24.44 5.09
CA GLU A 235 -15.77 -23.87 5.68
C GLU A 235 -14.90 -23.29 4.57
N LEU A 236 -14.77 -21.97 4.54
CA LEU A 236 -13.93 -21.29 3.55
C LEU A 236 -12.49 -21.26 4.07
N PHE A 237 -11.57 -21.83 3.30
CA PHE A 237 -10.13 -21.61 3.43
C PHE A 237 -9.79 -20.11 3.44
N ASP A 238 -8.97 -19.68 4.39
CA ASP A 238 -8.55 -18.30 4.53
C ASP A 238 -7.21 -18.07 3.81
N PHE A 239 -7.24 -17.35 2.69
CA PHE A 239 -6.02 -17.04 1.92
C PHE A 239 -5.06 -16.08 2.65
N THR A 240 -5.49 -15.44 3.76
CA THR A 240 -4.57 -14.68 4.62
C THR A 240 -3.57 -15.58 5.34
N GLN A 241 -3.78 -16.91 5.34
CA GLN A 241 -2.84 -17.89 5.89
C GLN A 241 -1.61 -18.13 5.00
N ILE A 242 -1.55 -17.58 3.78
CA ILE A 242 -0.33 -17.61 2.97
C ILE A 242 0.73 -16.78 3.70
N GLU A 243 1.83 -17.43 4.08
CA GLU A 243 2.97 -16.74 4.69
C GLU A 243 3.73 -15.94 3.64
N TRP A 244 4.34 -14.83 4.05
CA TRP A 244 5.20 -14.01 3.22
C TRP A 244 6.48 -13.74 3.99
N LEU A 245 7.62 -13.68 3.28
CA LEU A 245 8.80 -13.06 3.86
C LEU A 245 8.49 -11.61 4.21
N ASP A 246 8.78 -11.24 5.46
CA ASP A 246 8.68 -9.89 5.98
C ASP A 246 10.02 -9.17 5.79
N PHE A 247 10.02 -8.20 4.87
CA PHE A 247 11.17 -7.34 4.60
C PHE A 247 11.00 -5.94 5.19
N GLU A 248 9.93 -5.63 5.92
CA GLU A 248 9.76 -4.29 6.53
C GLU A 248 10.80 -4.07 7.63
N ASN A 249 10.98 -5.05 8.51
CA ASN A 249 12.06 -5.08 9.50
C ASN A 249 13.45 -5.02 8.83
N SER A 250 13.62 -5.72 7.70
CA SER A 250 14.88 -5.66 6.94
C SER A 250 15.09 -4.29 6.29
N TRP A 251 14.02 -3.61 5.86
CA TRP A 251 14.10 -2.26 5.29
C TRP A 251 14.47 -1.22 6.32
N GLU A 252 13.91 -1.33 7.51
CA GLU A 252 14.23 -0.44 8.61
C GLU A 252 15.70 -0.60 9.03
N GLU A 253 16.19 -1.84 9.17
CA GLU A 253 17.62 -2.12 9.42
C GLU A 253 18.55 -1.62 8.29
N LEU A 254 18.11 -1.71 7.03
CA LEU A 254 18.84 -1.22 5.86
C LEU A 254 18.89 0.32 5.81
N ASN A 255 17.77 0.97 6.09
CA ASN A 255 17.69 2.43 6.23
C ASN A 255 18.51 2.93 7.41
N LEU A 256 18.48 2.24 8.55
CA LEU A 256 19.29 2.56 9.72
C LEU A 256 20.79 2.44 9.41
N SER A 257 21.19 1.37 8.71
CA SER A 257 22.58 1.18 8.28
C SER A 257 23.03 2.26 7.30
N TYR A 258 22.17 2.68 6.36
CA TYR A 258 22.47 3.77 5.44
C TYR A 258 22.50 5.15 6.12
N ASN A 259 21.56 5.43 7.01
CA ASN A 259 21.51 6.68 7.78
C ASN A 259 22.76 6.83 8.64
N LYS A 260 23.19 5.76 9.30
CA LYS A 260 24.45 5.73 10.05
C LYS A 260 25.67 6.00 9.17
N ILE A 261 25.73 5.40 7.98
CA ILE A 261 26.81 5.67 6.99
C ILE A 261 26.79 7.14 6.53
N ASN A 262 25.60 7.73 6.38
CA ASN A 262 25.44 9.12 5.98
C ASN A 262 25.81 10.09 7.13
N GLU A 263 25.45 9.80 8.36
CA GLU A 263 25.85 10.52 9.57
C GLU A 263 27.38 10.50 9.73
N GLU A 264 28.01 9.32 9.63
CA GLU A 264 29.47 9.17 9.70
C GLU A 264 30.20 9.93 8.56
N HIS A 265 29.59 10.01 7.37
CA HIS A 265 30.10 10.80 6.25
C HIS A 265 29.97 12.31 6.49
N GLN A 266 28.85 12.78 7.06
CA GLN A 266 28.63 14.18 7.40
C GLN A 266 29.54 14.63 8.55
N GLU A 267 29.71 13.83 9.61
CA GLU A 267 30.65 14.11 10.69
C GLU A 267 32.09 14.27 10.18
N PHE A 268 32.46 13.48 9.16
CA PHE A 268 33.74 13.62 8.48
C PHE A 268 33.86 14.92 7.68
N LEU A 269 32.83 15.30 6.92
CA LEU A 269 32.79 16.57 6.18
C LEU A 269 32.88 17.76 7.14
N ASP A 270 32.13 17.75 8.24
CA ASP A 270 32.15 18.77 9.28
C ASP A 270 33.51 18.87 9.98
N ALA A 271 34.20 17.74 10.20
CA ALA A 271 35.55 17.72 10.72
C ALA A 271 36.58 18.28 9.72
N ALA A 272 36.43 17.96 8.43
CA ALA A 272 37.27 18.49 7.36
C ALA A 272 37.07 20.01 7.16
N ASP A 273 35.82 20.49 7.21
CA ASP A 273 35.48 21.91 7.11
C ASP A 273 35.95 22.71 8.34
N ARG A 274 35.84 22.15 9.55
CA ARG A 274 36.43 22.76 10.76
C ARG A 274 37.96 22.86 10.66
N ALA A 275 38.64 21.82 10.17
CA ALA A 275 40.08 21.84 9.96
C ALA A 275 40.49 22.87 8.89
N LEU A 276 39.72 22.99 7.80
CA LEU A 276 39.92 23.98 6.73
C LEU A 276 39.68 25.42 7.21
N ASN A 277 38.64 25.66 8.01
CA ASN A 277 38.34 26.96 8.59
C ASN A 277 39.39 27.38 9.62
N ASN A 278 39.86 26.45 10.46
CA ASN A 278 40.95 26.70 11.42
C ASN A 278 42.28 27.01 10.71
N PHE A 279 42.56 26.35 9.59
CA PHE A 279 43.71 26.63 8.73
C PHE A 279 43.59 27.96 7.98
N GLY A 280 42.41 28.28 7.45
CA GLY A 280 42.11 29.57 6.81
C GLY A 280 42.30 30.74 7.76
N ASN A 281 41.88 30.58 9.01
CA ASN A 281 42.09 31.55 10.09
C ASN A 281 43.57 31.66 10.51
N SER A 282 44.35 30.57 10.50
CA SER A 282 45.78 30.60 10.83
C SER A 282 46.68 31.12 9.69
N ILE A 283 46.24 31.01 8.44
CA ILE A 283 46.96 31.49 7.25
C ILE A 283 46.70 32.96 6.94
N ALA A 284 45.49 33.45 7.22
CA ALA A 284 45.13 34.85 7.07
C ALA A 284 45.99 35.77 7.95
N SER A 285 46.58 35.26 9.03
CA SER A 285 47.51 36.01 9.89
C SER A 285 48.96 36.07 9.39
N GLU A 286 49.41 35.23 8.44
CA GLU A 286 50.86 35.10 8.14
C GLU A 286 51.32 34.98 6.66
N SER A 287 50.47 34.88 5.62
CA SER A 287 51.01 34.67 4.24
C SER A 287 50.33 35.48 3.11
N SER A 288 50.78 36.72 2.91
CA SER A 288 50.38 37.58 1.79
C SER A 288 51.21 37.39 0.50
N GLU A 289 52.32 36.63 0.53
CA GLU A 289 53.22 36.46 -0.62
C GLU A 289 52.93 35.21 -1.46
N VAL A 290 52.43 34.13 -0.84
CA VAL A 290 52.17 32.86 -1.53
C VAL A 290 50.95 32.97 -2.48
N TRP A 291 49.90 33.67 -2.04
CA TRP A 291 48.69 33.93 -2.84
C TRP A 291 48.93 34.88 -4.02
N LYS A 292 49.89 35.80 -3.92
CA LYS A 292 50.26 36.72 -5.02
C LYS A 292 51.02 36.04 -6.16
N LYS A 293 51.74 34.94 -5.91
CA LYS A 293 52.46 34.19 -6.95
C LYS A 293 51.56 33.26 -7.78
N LEU A 294 50.42 32.82 -7.23
CA LEU A 294 49.50 31.90 -7.91
C LEU A 294 48.51 32.63 -8.84
N SER A 295 48.13 33.86 -8.53
CA SER A 295 47.15 34.63 -9.30
C SER A 295 47.71 35.36 -10.54
N SER A 296 49.02 35.39 -10.73
CA SER A 296 49.68 36.07 -11.86
C SER A 296 49.88 35.19 -13.10
N THR A 297 49.59 33.88 -13.01
CA THR A 297 49.81 32.92 -14.12
C THR A 297 48.52 32.61 -14.92
N SER A 298 47.37 33.12 -14.51
CA SER A 298 46.04 32.82 -15.08
C SER A 298 45.50 33.87 -16.06
N ARG A 299 46.30 34.89 -16.43
CA ARG A 299 45.93 35.87 -17.47
C ARG A 299 46.83 35.77 -18.68
N LYS A 300 46.69 34.70 -19.48
CA LYS A 300 46.99 34.65 -20.93
C LYS A 300 46.87 33.21 -21.43
N ARG A 301 45.76 32.89 -22.09
CA ARG A 301 45.65 32.20 -23.40
C ARG A 301 44.27 31.56 -23.57
N ASP A 302 43.70 31.78 -24.74
CA ASP A 302 42.56 31.06 -25.30
C ASP A 302 42.74 29.55 -25.20
N LEU A 303 41.69 28.84 -24.78
CA LEU A 303 41.68 27.39 -24.71
C LEU A 303 40.69 26.82 -25.74
N ASN A 304 41.22 26.00 -26.64
CA ASN A 304 40.45 25.21 -27.60
C ASN A 304 39.86 23.96 -26.90
N LYS A 305 38.78 23.41 -27.47
CA LYS A 305 38.00 22.26 -26.97
C LYS A 305 38.78 20.95 -26.72
N GLY A 306 40.06 20.86 -27.06
CA GLY A 306 40.95 19.74 -26.70
C GLY A 306 41.66 19.90 -25.36
N ASP A 307 41.71 21.10 -24.78
CA ASP A 307 42.38 21.40 -23.49
C ASP A 307 41.43 21.35 -22.28
N LEU A 308 40.15 21.03 -22.50
CA LEU A 308 39.13 20.91 -21.45
C LEU A 308 39.30 19.67 -20.55
N ILE A 309 40.32 18.85 -20.81
CA ILE A 309 40.77 17.78 -19.90
C ILE A 309 41.76 18.34 -18.85
N GLY A 310 42.26 19.57 -19.00
CA GLY A 310 43.24 20.17 -18.08
C GLY A 310 42.67 21.06 -16.96
N ALA A 311 41.39 21.47 -17.02
CA ALA A 311 40.82 22.43 -16.07
C ALA A 311 40.21 21.78 -14.81
N GLY A 312 39.83 20.51 -14.86
CA GLY A 312 39.33 19.75 -13.70
C GLY A 312 40.42 19.36 -12.69
N VAL A 313 41.69 19.44 -13.08
CA VAL A 313 42.83 19.07 -12.24
C VAL A 313 43.33 20.25 -11.38
N GLN A 314 43.13 21.50 -11.82
CA GLN A 314 43.69 22.65 -11.09
C GLN A 314 42.89 23.07 -9.84
N VAL A 315 41.57 22.79 -9.80
CA VAL A 315 40.77 22.95 -8.57
C VAL A 315 41.09 21.84 -7.56
N ALA A 316 41.40 20.63 -8.05
CA ALA A 316 41.85 19.52 -7.22
C ALA A 316 43.26 19.75 -6.62
N ILE A 317 44.14 20.50 -7.28
CA ILE A 317 45.48 20.85 -6.75
C ILE A 317 45.38 21.90 -5.64
N ALA A 318 44.45 22.87 -5.73
CA ALA A 318 44.26 23.90 -4.69
C ALA A 318 43.59 23.33 -3.41
N ALA A 319 42.62 22.43 -3.56
CA ALA A 319 42.07 21.65 -2.44
C ALA A 319 43.08 20.65 -1.88
N GLY A 320 43.97 20.13 -2.73
CA GLY A 320 45.05 19.21 -2.36
C GLY A 320 46.12 19.82 -1.47
N THR A 321 46.42 21.13 -1.60
CA THR A 321 47.45 21.79 -0.77
C THR A 321 47.02 22.11 0.66
N ALA A 322 45.72 22.33 0.91
CA ALA A 322 45.21 22.50 2.29
C ALA A 322 45.14 21.15 3.05
N ALA A 323 44.90 20.05 2.33
CA ALA A 323 44.89 18.69 2.89
C ALA A 323 46.29 18.13 3.24
N ILE A 324 47.37 18.75 2.76
CA ILE A 324 48.76 18.31 3.04
C ILE A 324 49.26 18.82 4.42
N LEU A 325 48.67 19.88 4.98
CA LEU A 325 49.16 20.50 6.23
C LEU A 325 48.27 20.24 7.47
N GLY A 326 47.00 19.85 7.31
CA GLY A 326 46.13 19.35 8.42
C GLY A 326 46.30 17.86 8.76
N GLY A 327 47.52 17.34 8.56
CA GLY A 327 47.80 16.00 8.02
C GLY A 327 47.76 14.76 8.92
N ILE A 328 47.18 14.76 10.13
CA ILE A 328 47.12 13.54 10.98
C ILE A 328 45.68 13.22 11.43
N GLU A 329 44.94 14.21 11.91
CA GLU A 329 43.60 13.99 12.48
C GLU A 329 42.55 13.66 11.41
N THR A 330 42.53 14.41 10.30
CA THR A 330 41.64 14.17 9.14
C THR A 330 41.96 12.87 8.40
N ARG A 331 43.22 12.41 8.40
CA ARG A 331 43.62 11.12 7.81
C ARG A 331 43.25 9.93 8.69
N ASN A 332 43.35 10.06 10.01
CA ASN A 332 42.98 8.99 10.94
C ASN A 332 41.45 8.83 11.01
N LYS A 333 40.70 9.94 11.11
CA LYS A 333 39.22 9.93 11.07
C LYS A 333 38.68 9.39 9.73
N SER A 334 39.30 9.76 8.61
CA SER A 334 38.98 9.19 7.28
C SER A 334 39.23 7.68 7.22
N LYS A 335 40.36 7.19 7.75
CA LYS A 335 40.65 5.75 7.79
C LYS A 335 39.66 4.98 8.67
N GLU A 336 39.25 5.57 9.78
CA GLU A 336 38.25 5.02 10.70
C GLU A 336 36.88 4.91 10.02
N VAL A 337 36.35 6.02 9.48
CA VAL A 337 35.07 6.05 8.73
C VAL A 337 35.09 5.08 7.54
N VAL A 338 36.16 5.05 6.76
CA VAL A 338 36.30 4.12 5.62
C VAL A 338 36.36 2.66 6.09
N ALA A 339 36.95 2.37 7.25
CA ALA A 339 37.00 1.01 7.79
C ALA A 339 35.63 0.58 8.33
N THR A 340 34.90 1.47 9.01
CA THR A 340 33.55 1.22 9.51
C THR A 340 32.58 0.97 8.36
N ILE A 341 32.53 1.85 7.35
CA ILE A 341 31.66 1.67 6.18
C ILE A 341 31.97 0.35 5.46
N LYS A 342 33.25 0.00 5.28
CA LYS A 342 33.62 -1.28 4.66
C LYS A 342 33.12 -2.47 5.46
N ARG A 343 33.32 -2.46 6.78
CA ARG A 343 32.87 -3.52 7.68
C ARG A 343 31.36 -3.70 7.58
N ASP A 344 30.62 -2.59 7.63
CA ASP A 344 29.15 -2.59 7.60
C ASP A 344 28.64 -3.09 6.24
N VAL A 345 29.32 -2.74 5.14
CA VAL A 345 29.01 -3.24 3.79
C VAL A 345 29.31 -4.73 3.63
N GLU A 346 30.38 -5.26 4.21
CA GLU A 346 30.65 -6.72 4.16
C GLU A 346 29.63 -7.51 5.00
N ILE A 347 29.21 -6.98 6.16
CA ILE A 347 28.12 -7.56 6.95
C ILE A 347 26.83 -7.57 6.12
N LEU A 348 26.53 -6.49 5.41
CA LEU A 348 25.38 -6.37 4.52
C LEU A 348 25.42 -7.41 3.38
N LYS A 349 26.58 -7.64 2.76
CA LYS A 349 26.75 -8.70 1.73
C LYS A 349 26.54 -10.10 2.28
N LEU A 350 27.00 -10.38 3.50
CA LEU A 350 26.77 -11.67 4.16
C LEU A 350 25.28 -11.88 4.41
N LYS A 351 24.59 -10.89 4.98
CA LYS A 351 23.14 -10.92 5.21
C LYS A 351 22.36 -11.12 3.90
N MET A 352 22.71 -10.39 2.84
CA MET A 352 22.14 -10.56 1.50
C MET A 352 22.31 -11.98 0.95
N THR A 353 23.43 -12.64 1.25
CA THR A 353 23.70 -14.03 0.84
C THR A 353 22.81 -15.02 1.61
N GLU A 354 22.66 -14.82 2.91
CA GLU A 354 21.75 -15.62 3.75
C GLU A 354 20.28 -15.45 3.32
N ASP A 355 19.86 -14.21 3.06
CA ASP A 355 18.50 -13.91 2.66
C ASP A 355 18.18 -14.35 1.22
N ASN A 356 19.18 -14.44 0.34
CA ASN A 356 19.00 -14.96 -1.02
C ASN A 356 18.41 -16.38 -1.05
N GLU A 357 18.92 -17.29 -0.22
CA GLU A 357 18.42 -18.67 -0.19
C GLU A 357 16.96 -18.72 0.28
N ARG A 358 16.61 -17.89 1.27
CA ARG A 358 15.23 -17.73 1.76
C ARG A 358 14.31 -17.17 0.68
N ILE A 359 14.73 -16.10 0.01
CA ILE A 359 13.99 -15.45 -1.08
C ILE A 359 13.73 -16.44 -2.22
N VAL A 360 14.76 -17.15 -2.69
CA VAL A 360 14.62 -18.09 -3.81
C VAL A 360 13.73 -19.27 -3.44
N ALA A 361 13.87 -19.84 -2.24
CA ALA A 361 13.01 -20.91 -1.76
C ALA A 361 11.54 -20.45 -1.71
N ASP A 362 11.30 -19.23 -1.22
CA ASP A 362 9.95 -18.69 -1.11
C ASP A 362 9.34 -18.38 -2.48
N ILE A 363 10.11 -17.86 -3.44
CA ILE A 363 9.64 -17.66 -4.83
C ILE A 363 9.11 -18.95 -5.46
N PHE A 364 9.75 -20.10 -5.20
CA PHE A 364 9.24 -21.38 -5.70
C PHE A 364 7.97 -21.83 -4.97
N ARG A 365 7.90 -21.63 -3.64
CA ARG A 365 6.66 -21.88 -2.87
C ARG A 365 5.50 -21.03 -3.40
N LEU A 366 5.75 -19.74 -3.61
CA LEU A 366 4.82 -18.79 -4.21
C LEU A 366 4.41 -19.18 -5.63
N GLY A 367 5.34 -19.68 -6.45
CA GLY A 367 5.03 -20.26 -7.76
C GLY A 367 4.04 -21.44 -7.67
N LYS A 368 4.14 -22.30 -6.65
CA LYS A 368 3.16 -23.38 -6.42
C LYS A 368 1.78 -22.82 -6.04
N VAL A 369 1.72 -21.80 -5.20
CA VAL A 369 0.45 -21.12 -4.84
C VAL A 369 -0.21 -20.55 -6.10
N TYR A 370 0.57 -19.87 -6.95
CA TYR A 370 0.12 -19.35 -8.23
C TYR A 370 -0.46 -20.46 -9.13
N SER A 371 0.28 -21.56 -9.33
CA SER A 371 -0.20 -22.71 -10.10
C SER A 371 -1.45 -23.32 -9.50
N LYS A 372 -1.55 -23.44 -8.17
CA LYS A 372 -2.76 -23.95 -7.52
C LYS A 372 -3.98 -23.06 -7.82
N LEU A 373 -3.81 -21.74 -7.78
CA LEU A 373 -4.87 -20.77 -8.12
C LEU A 373 -5.27 -20.86 -9.59
N THR A 374 -4.30 -20.90 -10.51
CA THR A 374 -4.53 -20.79 -11.96
C THR A 374 -4.84 -22.11 -12.66
N ASP A 375 -4.19 -23.20 -12.26
CA ASP A 375 -4.29 -24.51 -12.91
C ASP A 375 -5.35 -25.42 -12.27
N SER A 376 -5.78 -25.12 -11.04
CA SER A 376 -6.72 -25.97 -10.30
C SER A 376 -7.96 -25.21 -9.81
N LEU A 377 -7.79 -24.18 -8.97
CA LEU A 377 -8.91 -23.52 -8.31
C LEU A 377 -9.81 -22.74 -9.30
N LEU A 378 -9.20 -21.95 -10.19
CA LEU A 378 -9.94 -21.18 -11.19
C LEU A 378 -10.62 -22.08 -12.25
N PRO A 379 -9.98 -23.12 -12.80
CA PRO A 379 -10.65 -24.10 -13.65
C PRO A 379 -11.78 -24.87 -12.96
N ASN A 380 -11.63 -25.22 -11.67
CA ASN A 380 -12.70 -25.85 -10.89
C ASN A 380 -13.92 -24.92 -10.75
N TYR A 381 -13.69 -23.63 -10.48
CA TYR A 381 -14.74 -22.63 -10.44
C TYR A 381 -15.45 -22.50 -11.80
N GLN A 382 -14.69 -22.45 -12.89
CA GLN A 382 -15.26 -22.41 -14.25
C GLN A 382 -16.10 -23.66 -14.54
N SER A 383 -15.60 -24.84 -14.20
CA SER A 383 -16.32 -26.11 -14.37
C SER A 383 -17.62 -26.13 -13.56
N PHE A 384 -17.63 -25.51 -12.38
CA PHE A 384 -18.84 -25.31 -11.59
C PHE A 384 -19.87 -24.44 -12.34
N ILE A 385 -19.47 -23.28 -12.86
CA ILE A 385 -20.38 -22.40 -13.62
C ILE A 385 -20.95 -23.16 -14.81
N GLU A 386 -20.10 -23.77 -15.64
CA GLU A 386 -20.51 -24.46 -16.86
C GLU A 386 -21.42 -25.67 -16.58
N GLY A 387 -21.16 -26.41 -15.50
CA GLY A 387 -21.94 -27.58 -15.12
C GLY A 387 -23.28 -27.24 -14.45
N ASN A 388 -23.30 -26.25 -13.56
CA ASN A 388 -24.50 -25.93 -12.76
C ASN A 388 -25.39 -24.90 -13.43
N SER A 389 -24.87 -24.01 -14.27
CA SER A 389 -25.68 -23.05 -15.04
C SER A 389 -26.83 -23.74 -15.77
N LYS A 390 -26.56 -24.87 -16.44
CA LYS A 390 -27.58 -25.68 -17.10
C LYS A 390 -28.65 -26.15 -16.13
N THR A 391 -28.25 -26.70 -14.99
CA THR A 391 -29.18 -27.21 -13.97
C THR A 391 -30.02 -26.08 -13.36
N ILE A 392 -29.41 -24.92 -13.10
CA ILE A 392 -30.09 -23.73 -12.57
C ILE A 392 -31.13 -23.23 -13.56
N VAL A 393 -30.74 -23.06 -14.83
CA VAL A 393 -31.62 -22.51 -15.87
C VAL A 393 -32.71 -23.49 -16.31
N SER A 394 -32.39 -24.78 -16.47
CA SER A 394 -33.37 -25.76 -16.97
C SER A 394 -34.29 -26.30 -15.89
N ASP A 395 -33.80 -26.46 -14.65
CA ASP A 395 -34.53 -27.21 -13.63
C ASP A 395 -35.00 -26.31 -12.47
N LEU A 396 -34.17 -25.36 -12.01
CA LEU A 396 -34.50 -24.48 -10.88
C LEU A 396 -35.36 -23.29 -11.29
N LYS A 397 -34.96 -22.57 -12.36
CA LYS A 397 -35.61 -21.34 -12.81
C LYS A 397 -37.10 -21.52 -13.17
N PRO A 398 -37.53 -22.56 -13.90
CA PRO A 398 -38.94 -22.73 -14.22
C PRO A 398 -39.80 -22.97 -12.98
N PHE A 399 -39.25 -23.66 -11.97
CA PHE A 399 -39.93 -23.87 -10.69
C PHE A 399 -40.05 -22.55 -9.92
N TYR A 400 -38.95 -21.78 -9.84
CA TYR A 400 -38.93 -20.44 -9.25
C TYR A 400 -39.97 -19.51 -9.91
N ASP A 401 -39.99 -19.45 -11.24
CA ASP A 401 -40.91 -18.58 -11.99
C ASP A 401 -42.37 -18.91 -11.72
N ARG A 402 -42.70 -20.21 -11.60
CA ARG A 402 -44.07 -20.64 -11.29
C ARG A 402 -44.47 -20.22 -9.86
N ILE A 403 -43.56 -20.24 -8.89
CA ILE A 403 -43.84 -19.73 -7.54
C ILE A 403 -44.06 -18.21 -7.59
N MET A 404 -43.24 -17.48 -8.34
CA MET A 404 -43.31 -16.02 -8.48
C MET A 404 -44.58 -15.54 -9.23
N GLN A 405 -45.36 -16.42 -9.86
CA GLN A 405 -46.68 -16.06 -10.40
C GLN A 405 -47.70 -15.68 -9.32
N ASN A 406 -47.50 -16.12 -8.07
CA ASN A 406 -48.31 -15.66 -6.95
C ASN A 406 -47.87 -14.24 -6.56
N PRO A 407 -48.75 -13.21 -6.65
CA PRO A 407 -48.38 -11.83 -6.42
C PRO A 407 -47.96 -11.54 -4.96
N ILE A 408 -48.50 -12.28 -3.98
CA ILE A 408 -48.14 -12.11 -2.57
C ILE A 408 -46.73 -12.66 -2.33
N ILE A 409 -46.45 -13.86 -2.85
CA ILE A 409 -45.11 -14.46 -2.77
C ILE A 409 -44.10 -13.58 -3.50
N ASN A 410 -44.42 -13.13 -4.71
CA ASN A 410 -43.54 -12.26 -5.50
C ASN A 410 -43.23 -10.94 -4.78
N GLY A 411 -44.23 -10.29 -4.20
CA GLY A 411 -44.03 -9.06 -3.43
C GLY A 411 -43.10 -9.26 -2.24
N ALA A 412 -43.38 -10.26 -1.39
CA ALA A 412 -42.55 -10.56 -0.22
C ALA A 412 -41.13 -11.04 -0.60
N LYS A 413 -40.99 -11.80 -1.70
CA LYS A 413 -39.69 -12.26 -2.19
C LYS A 413 -38.86 -11.13 -2.77
N THR A 414 -39.48 -10.21 -3.51
CA THR A 414 -38.81 -9.03 -4.06
C THR A 414 -38.25 -8.16 -2.93
N GLU A 415 -39.06 -7.87 -1.90
CA GLU A 415 -38.58 -7.14 -0.72
C GLU A 415 -37.45 -7.90 -0.01
N ASN A 416 -37.57 -9.23 0.15
CA ASN A 416 -36.48 -10.03 0.73
C ASN A 416 -35.20 -9.94 -0.08
N ASN A 417 -35.28 -10.00 -1.41
CA ASN A 417 -34.10 -9.88 -2.27
C ASN A 417 -33.42 -8.51 -2.07
N GLU A 418 -34.16 -7.40 -2.09
CA GLU A 418 -33.62 -6.06 -1.80
C GLU A 418 -32.98 -5.98 -0.40
N LEU A 419 -33.62 -6.58 0.61
CA LEU A 419 -33.09 -6.67 1.97
C LEU A 419 -31.80 -7.51 2.05
N PHE A 420 -31.69 -8.59 1.29
CA PHE A 420 -30.50 -9.42 1.21
C PHE A 420 -29.33 -8.71 0.51
N GLU A 421 -29.59 -7.96 -0.57
CA GLU A 421 -28.58 -7.13 -1.21
C GLU A 421 -28.05 -6.07 -0.23
N ARG A 422 -28.95 -5.41 0.51
CA ARG A 422 -28.58 -4.47 1.55
C ARG A 422 -27.79 -5.13 2.68
N LYS A 423 -28.19 -6.32 3.12
CA LYS A 423 -27.46 -7.11 4.12
C LYS A 423 -26.03 -7.40 3.67
N ARG A 424 -25.83 -7.93 2.46
CA ARG A 424 -24.50 -8.23 1.89
C ARG A 424 -23.61 -7.00 1.84
N PHE A 425 -24.18 -5.88 1.42
CA PHE A 425 -23.48 -4.61 1.39
C PHE A 425 -23.01 -4.16 2.79
N LEU A 426 -23.89 -4.24 3.80
CA LEU A 426 -23.53 -3.88 5.18
C LEU A 426 -22.45 -4.81 5.76
N GLU A 427 -22.53 -6.11 5.48
CA GLU A 427 -21.50 -7.08 5.90
C GLU A 427 -20.13 -6.76 5.30
N GLN A 428 -20.07 -6.43 4.00
CA GLN A 428 -18.83 -5.98 3.35
C GLN A 428 -18.31 -4.67 3.95
N LYS A 429 -19.20 -3.73 4.22
CA LYS A 429 -18.85 -2.45 4.86
C LYS A 429 -18.25 -2.65 6.24
N ILE A 430 -18.80 -3.56 7.05
CA ILE A 430 -18.25 -3.92 8.36
C ILE A 430 -16.85 -4.53 8.22
N ILE A 431 -16.62 -5.39 7.22
CA ILE A 431 -15.30 -6.00 6.96
C ILE A 431 -14.26 -4.92 6.58
N ASP A 432 -14.61 -3.98 5.71
CA ASP A 432 -13.74 -2.86 5.34
C ASP A 432 -13.43 -1.97 6.55
N PHE A 433 -14.44 -1.65 7.37
CA PHE A 433 -14.24 -0.89 8.60
C PHE A 433 -13.34 -1.58 9.62
N LYS A 434 -13.48 -2.90 9.80
CA LYS A 434 -12.58 -3.68 10.67
C LYS A 434 -11.13 -3.64 10.16
N SER A 435 -10.95 -3.72 8.85
CA SER A 435 -9.63 -3.59 8.23
C SER A 435 -9.03 -2.20 8.44
N ASN A 436 -9.85 -1.14 8.34
CA ASN A 436 -9.42 0.24 8.60
C ASN A 436 -9.05 0.48 10.07
N ILE A 437 -9.73 -0.20 11.01
CA ILE A 437 -9.36 -0.20 12.43
C ILE A 437 -7.98 -0.83 12.63
N GLU A 438 -7.70 -1.96 11.98
CA GLU A 438 -6.40 -2.62 12.11
C GLU A 438 -5.27 -1.77 11.54
N TYR A 439 -5.44 -1.25 10.32
CA TYR A 439 -4.51 -0.28 9.74
C TYR A 439 -4.29 0.94 10.64
N SER A 440 -5.34 1.44 11.31
CA SER A 440 -5.19 2.56 12.25
C SER A 440 -4.36 2.21 13.49
N LYS A 441 -4.40 0.95 13.96
CA LYS A 441 -3.53 0.50 15.06
C LYS A 441 -2.09 0.38 14.61
N GLU A 442 -1.86 -0.25 13.46
CA GLU A 442 -0.53 -0.39 12.86
C GLU A 442 0.12 0.98 12.63
N GLU A 443 -0.65 1.93 12.09
CA GLU A 443 -0.18 3.29 11.85
C GLU A 443 0.14 4.04 13.16
N GLU A 444 -0.65 3.84 14.23
CA GLU A 444 -0.35 4.43 15.54
C GLU A 444 0.97 3.90 16.13
N ILE A 445 1.24 2.60 15.96
CA ILE A 445 2.50 1.96 16.37
C ILE A 445 3.65 2.54 15.57
N ARG A 446 3.55 2.52 14.24
CA ARG A 446 4.58 3.04 13.32
C ARG A 446 4.89 4.51 13.59
N LEU A 447 3.87 5.34 13.79
CA LEU A 447 4.06 6.76 14.14
C LEU A 447 4.73 6.90 15.52
N GLY A 448 4.42 6.03 16.47
CA GLY A 448 5.08 5.97 17.77
C GLY A 448 6.57 5.68 17.66
N GLU A 449 6.95 4.68 16.87
CA GLU A 449 8.36 4.31 16.63
C GLU A 449 9.12 5.44 15.94
N ILE A 450 8.52 6.09 14.93
CA ILE A 450 9.13 7.26 14.26
C ILE A 450 9.30 8.43 15.24
N LEU A 451 8.31 8.68 16.09
CA LEU A 451 8.38 9.74 17.10
C LEU A 451 9.47 9.44 18.14
N ASP A 452 9.58 8.20 18.61
CA ASP A 452 10.62 7.79 19.54
C ASP A 452 12.02 7.92 18.91
N PHE A 453 12.16 7.52 17.64
CA PHE A 453 13.40 7.71 16.87
C PHE A 453 13.79 9.19 16.74
N LYS A 454 12.82 10.06 16.41
CA LYS A 454 13.05 11.51 16.23
C LYS A 454 13.15 12.29 17.55
N LYS A 455 12.90 11.64 18.69
CA LYS A 455 12.72 12.32 19.98
C LYS A 455 13.97 13.05 20.44
N GLU A 456 15.14 12.42 20.37
CA GLU A 456 16.39 13.03 20.83
C GLU A 456 16.76 14.25 19.97
N GLU A 457 16.60 14.14 18.65
CA GLU A 457 16.79 15.26 17.73
C GLU A 457 15.81 16.39 18.03
N TYR A 458 14.52 16.07 18.20
CA TYR A 458 13.48 17.04 18.55
C TYR A 458 13.77 17.78 19.86
N GLU A 459 14.15 17.06 20.92
CA GLU A 459 14.47 17.65 22.23
C GLU A 459 15.69 18.57 22.12
N LEU A 460 16.73 18.13 21.40
CA LEU A 460 17.91 18.94 21.12
C LEU A 460 17.55 20.23 20.38
N VAL A 461 16.92 20.15 19.21
CA VAL A 461 16.60 21.34 18.41
C VAL A 461 15.59 22.27 19.08
N SER A 462 14.69 21.72 19.90
CA SER A 462 13.75 22.49 20.71
C SER A 462 14.46 23.25 21.83
N SER A 463 15.47 22.64 22.46
CA SER A 463 16.29 23.28 23.50
C SER A 463 17.12 24.45 22.97
N LEU A 464 17.49 24.40 21.69
CA LEU A 464 18.26 25.43 20.99
C LEU A 464 17.43 26.66 20.58
N LYS A 465 16.10 26.66 20.85
CA LYS A 465 15.23 27.79 20.52
C LYS A 465 15.68 29.05 21.29
N PRO A 466 16.07 30.13 20.59
CA PRO A 466 16.56 31.34 21.25
C PRO A 466 15.50 31.96 22.15
N LYS A 467 15.89 32.32 23.39
CA LYS A 467 15.02 33.06 24.30
C LYS A 467 15.12 34.55 24.02
N LYS A 468 13.97 35.22 23.91
CA LYS A 468 13.94 36.66 23.69
C LYS A 468 14.60 37.39 24.87
N PRO A 469 15.58 38.28 24.63
CA PRO A 469 16.23 39.01 25.71
C PRO A 469 15.23 39.91 26.42
N PHE A 470 15.39 40.08 27.73
CA PHE A 470 14.59 41.01 28.52
C PHE A 470 14.84 42.45 28.04
N ILE A 471 13.80 43.28 27.99
CA ILE A 471 13.85 44.62 27.37
C ILE A 471 14.98 45.49 27.96
N LEU A 472 15.23 45.39 29.28
CA LEU A 472 16.33 46.14 29.93
C LEU A 472 17.73 45.66 29.52
N ILE A 473 17.91 44.37 29.23
CA ILE A 473 19.20 43.81 28.77
C ILE A 473 19.50 44.28 27.34
N ASP A 474 18.46 44.43 26.52
CA ASP A 474 18.62 44.95 25.16
C ASP A 474 18.96 46.43 25.14
N ILE A 475 18.38 47.21 26.06
CA ILE A 475 18.74 48.62 26.26
C ILE A 475 20.20 48.74 26.76
N LEU A 476 20.59 47.95 27.77
CA LEU A 476 21.96 47.97 28.33
C LEU A 476 23.04 47.48 27.36
N THR A 477 22.67 46.61 26.41
CA THR A 477 23.57 46.13 25.35
C THR A 477 23.51 47.00 24.08
N PHE A 478 22.87 48.18 24.15
CA PHE A 478 22.69 49.10 23.03
C PHE A 478 22.05 48.43 21.79
N GLY A 479 21.05 47.58 21.99
CA GLY A 479 20.32 46.87 20.92
C GLY A 479 21.08 45.68 20.32
N ARG A 480 22.31 45.38 20.79
CA ARG A 480 23.10 44.25 20.27
C ARG A 480 22.49 42.90 20.66
N SER A 481 21.91 42.77 21.86
CA SER A 481 21.30 41.50 22.27
C SER A 481 20.05 41.15 21.44
N GLY A 482 19.27 42.14 21.04
CA GLY A 482 18.12 42.01 20.17
C GLY A 482 18.51 41.68 18.73
N LYS A 483 19.60 42.28 18.22
CA LYS A 483 20.16 41.92 16.91
C LYS A 483 20.67 40.47 16.89
N ILE A 484 21.45 40.06 17.89
CA ILE A 484 21.95 38.69 18.03
C ILE A 484 20.78 37.70 18.18
N TYR A 485 19.76 38.03 18.99
CA TYR A 485 18.56 37.22 19.11
C TYR A 485 17.85 37.04 17.76
N ASN A 486 17.66 38.12 16.99
CA ASN A 486 16.97 38.05 15.70
C ASN A 486 17.75 37.22 14.67
N GLU A 487 19.08 37.38 14.60
CA GLU A 487 19.95 36.58 13.72
C GLU A 487 19.95 35.10 14.13
N THR A 488 20.06 34.80 15.43
CA THR A 488 20.02 33.42 15.96
C THR A 488 18.63 32.80 15.76
N PHE A 489 17.55 33.57 15.92
CA PHE A 489 16.19 33.12 15.68
C PHE A 489 15.92 32.86 14.20
N GLN A 490 16.47 33.65 13.28
CA GLN A 490 16.39 33.37 11.84
C GLN A 490 17.10 32.08 11.47
N GLN A 491 18.30 31.83 12.03
CA GLN A 491 19.02 30.57 11.81
C GLN A 491 18.24 29.38 12.37
N TRP A 492 17.77 29.47 13.62
CA TRP A 492 16.92 28.44 14.22
C TRP A 492 15.64 28.22 13.41
N SER A 493 14.99 29.29 12.94
CA SER A 493 13.78 29.21 12.13
C SER A 493 14.00 28.60 10.73
N THR A 494 15.23 28.62 10.23
CA THR A 494 15.56 28.06 8.91
C THR A 494 15.91 26.59 9.01
N TYR A 495 16.70 26.21 10.02
CA TYR A 495 17.30 24.87 10.11
C TYR A 495 16.61 23.96 11.14
N CYS A 496 16.15 24.51 12.27
CA CYS A 496 15.61 23.72 13.39
C CYS A 496 14.08 23.68 13.40
N LYS A 497 13.43 24.78 13.02
CA LYS A 497 11.96 24.88 12.99
C LYS A 497 11.29 23.82 12.11
N PRO A 498 11.78 23.47 10.90
CA PRO A 498 11.18 22.40 10.10
C PRO A 498 11.14 21.05 10.83
N VAL A 499 12.18 20.70 11.60
CA VAL A 499 12.24 19.46 12.39
C VAL A 499 11.21 19.48 13.53
N VAL A 500 11.06 20.63 14.20
CA VAL A 500 10.03 20.82 15.25
C VAL A 500 8.62 20.72 14.67
N GLU A 501 8.38 21.32 13.51
CA GLU A 501 7.09 21.27 12.83
C GLU A 501 6.76 19.86 12.33
N ASP A 502 7.74 19.14 11.76
CA ASP A 502 7.61 17.73 11.36
C ASP A 502 7.24 16.84 12.54
N TYR A 503 7.93 16.97 13.67
CA TYR A 503 7.64 16.22 14.89
C TYR A 503 6.22 16.50 15.42
N HIS A 504 5.81 17.78 15.48
CA HIS A 504 4.45 18.14 15.91
C HIS A 504 3.38 17.66 14.93
N TYR A 505 3.67 17.67 13.64
CA TYR A 505 2.80 17.13 12.61
C TYR A 505 2.58 15.62 12.81
N LEU A 506 3.65 14.84 12.97
CA LEU A 506 3.60 13.40 13.24
C LEU A 506 2.85 13.09 14.54
N GLN A 507 3.10 13.87 15.60
CA GLN A 507 2.37 13.74 16.86
C GLN A 507 0.87 14.07 16.70
N GLY A 508 0.55 15.04 15.84
CA GLY A 508 -0.83 15.35 15.47
C GLY A 508 -1.52 14.16 14.81
N LEU A 509 -0.88 13.55 13.80
CA LEU A 509 -1.39 12.36 13.13
C LEU A 509 -1.63 11.21 14.11
N GLN A 510 -0.67 10.91 14.98
CA GLN A 510 -0.80 9.83 15.97
C GLN A 510 -2.01 10.04 16.89
N LYS A 511 -2.22 11.28 17.36
CA LYS A 511 -3.37 11.63 18.23
C LYS A 511 -4.72 11.51 17.53
N GLU A 512 -4.77 11.59 16.20
CA GLU A 512 -6.00 11.45 15.44
C GLU A 512 -6.42 9.98 15.25
N GLU A 513 -5.53 9.00 15.44
CA GLU A 513 -5.86 7.59 15.21
C GLU A 513 -6.91 7.05 16.19
N ALA A 514 -6.85 7.39 17.48
CA ALA A 514 -7.84 6.93 18.46
C ALA A 514 -9.26 7.46 18.19
N PRO A 515 -9.49 8.78 17.98
CA PRO A 515 -10.80 9.30 17.57
C PRO A 515 -11.32 8.71 16.25
N ARG A 516 -10.44 8.43 15.28
CA ARG A 516 -10.82 7.76 14.02
C ARG A 516 -11.39 6.37 14.29
N ARG A 517 -10.71 5.55 15.10
CA ARG A 517 -11.21 4.22 15.48
C ARG A 517 -12.55 4.29 16.20
N GLU A 518 -12.74 5.26 17.10
CA GLU A 518 -14.03 5.47 17.77
C GLU A 518 -15.14 5.79 16.77
N SER A 519 -14.90 6.69 15.82
CA SER A 519 -15.84 6.99 14.74
C SER A 519 -16.17 5.75 13.90
N ILE A 520 -15.17 4.95 13.52
CA ILE A 520 -15.37 3.73 12.74
C ILE A 520 -16.19 2.70 13.53
N ASN A 521 -15.90 2.51 14.83
CA ASN A 521 -16.67 1.62 15.70
C ASN A 521 -18.14 2.04 15.81
N ASN A 522 -18.42 3.35 15.90
CA ASN A 522 -19.79 3.86 15.89
C ASN A 522 -20.52 3.54 14.58
N GLU A 523 -19.83 3.60 13.44
CA GLU A 523 -20.40 3.21 12.14
C GLU A 523 -20.64 1.69 12.04
N ILE A 524 -19.75 0.86 12.60
CA ILE A 524 -19.96 -0.59 12.70
C ILE A 524 -21.23 -0.88 13.52
N LEU A 525 -21.39 -0.25 14.69
CA LEU A 525 -22.58 -0.43 15.53
C LEU A 525 -23.88 -0.05 14.81
N LYS A 526 -23.87 1.02 14.01
CA LYS A 526 -25.02 1.40 13.17
C LYS A 526 -25.35 0.30 12.14
N CYS A 527 -24.33 -0.23 11.47
CA CYS A 527 -24.50 -1.31 10.50
C CYS A 527 -25.05 -2.58 11.17
N GLU A 528 -24.53 -2.96 12.35
CA GLU A 528 -24.99 -4.13 13.10
C GLU A 528 -26.46 -3.99 13.56
N ASN A 529 -26.87 -2.80 13.99
CA ASN A 529 -28.25 -2.52 14.33
C ASN A 529 -29.19 -2.60 13.11
N GLU A 530 -28.76 -2.07 11.96
CA GLU A 530 -29.52 -2.17 10.71
C GLU A 530 -29.65 -3.63 10.26
N LEU A 531 -28.57 -4.42 10.33
CA LEU A 531 -28.56 -5.86 10.04
C LEU A 531 -29.56 -6.63 10.91
N ASN A 532 -29.66 -6.32 12.20
CA ASN A 532 -30.63 -6.95 13.09
C ASN A 532 -32.08 -6.68 12.64
N SER A 533 -32.40 -5.43 12.25
CA SER A 533 -33.72 -5.09 11.73
C SER A 533 -34.01 -5.78 10.40
N ILE A 534 -33.03 -5.82 9.49
CA ILE A 534 -33.13 -6.50 8.19
C ILE A 534 -33.43 -7.99 8.39
N ASN A 535 -32.68 -8.67 9.26
CA ASN A 535 -32.87 -10.11 9.53
C ASN A 535 -34.27 -10.42 10.09
N GLN A 536 -34.82 -9.53 10.93
CA GLN A 536 -36.20 -9.67 11.42
C GLN A 536 -37.23 -9.56 10.30
N LYS A 537 -37.08 -8.58 9.40
CA LYS A 537 -37.97 -8.41 8.24
C LYS A 537 -37.90 -9.58 7.27
N ILE A 538 -36.68 -10.03 6.95
CA ILE A 538 -36.46 -11.22 6.10
C ILE A 538 -37.20 -12.43 6.68
N SER A 539 -37.09 -12.65 7.99
CA SER A 539 -37.77 -13.76 8.68
C SER A 539 -39.29 -13.64 8.58
N SER A 540 -39.85 -12.46 8.85
CA SER A 540 -41.28 -12.18 8.73
C SER A 540 -41.81 -12.43 7.32
N ASN A 541 -41.11 -11.95 6.30
CA ASN A 541 -41.48 -12.15 4.90
C ASN A 541 -41.34 -13.62 4.47
N SER A 542 -40.33 -14.34 4.99
CA SER A 542 -40.18 -15.78 4.77
C SER A 542 -41.37 -16.57 5.32
N GLU A 543 -41.91 -16.17 6.48
CA GLU A 543 -43.13 -16.77 7.04
C GLU A 543 -44.36 -16.52 6.17
N VAL A 544 -44.50 -15.32 5.61
CA VAL A 544 -45.56 -14.98 4.64
C VAL A 544 -45.45 -15.87 3.40
N ILE A 545 -44.26 -15.94 2.78
CA ILE A 545 -44.01 -16.76 1.59
C ILE A 545 -44.37 -18.22 1.86
N LYS A 546 -43.90 -18.78 2.97
CA LYS A 546 -44.18 -20.15 3.37
C LYS A 546 -45.69 -20.40 3.50
N SER A 547 -46.40 -19.50 4.20
CA SER A 547 -47.84 -19.66 4.45
C SER A 547 -48.67 -19.65 3.15
N GLU A 548 -48.25 -18.87 2.15
CA GLU A 548 -48.90 -18.83 0.83
C GLU A 548 -48.47 -20.00 -0.05
N TYR A 549 -47.22 -20.44 0.06
CA TYR A 549 -46.74 -21.64 -0.63
C TYR A 549 -47.47 -22.90 -0.16
N GLU A 550 -47.73 -23.06 1.14
CA GLU A 550 -48.49 -24.19 1.69
C GLU A 550 -49.93 -24.29 1.15
N LYS A 551 -50.50 -23.20 0.63
CA LYS A 551 -51.83 -23.16 -0.01
C LYS A 551 -51.78 -23.47 -1.50
N SER A 552 -50.58 -23.51 -2.09
CA SER A 552 -50.39 -23.62 -3.53
C SER A 552 -50.50 -25.09 -4.01
N PRO A 553 -50.85 -25.33 -5.29
CA PRO A 553 -51.10 -26.68 -5.80
C PRO A 553 -49.83 -27.48 -6.14
N PHE A 554 -48.70 -27.18 -5.49
CA PHE A 554 -47.45 -27.90 -5.71
C PHE A 554 -47.51 -29.28 -5.06
N THR A 555 -47.11 -30.30 -5.80
CA THR A 555 -47.09 -31.69 -5.34
C THR A 555 -45.83 -32.03 -4.57
N ASP A 556 -45.90 -33.05 -3.71
CA ASP A 556 -44.72 -33.58 -3.01
C ASP A 556 -43.62 -34.04 -3.99
N GLU A 557 -44.00 -34.56 -5.17
CA GLU A 557 -43.04 -34.99 -6.19
C GLU A 557 -42.27 -33.79 -6.78
N GLU A 558 -42.94 -32.67 -7.02
CA GLU A 558 -42.30 -31.43 -7.47
C GLU A 558 -41.34 -30.87 -6.40
N MET A 559 -41.71 -30.94 -5.13
CA MET A 559 -40.84 -30.56 -4.02
C MET A 559 -39.61 -31.46 -3.91
N ILE A 560 -39.76 -32.79 -4.08
CA ILE A 560 -38.62 -33.73 -4.10
C ILE A 560 -37.66 -33.41 -5.25
N LYS A 561 -38.20 -33.06 -6.43
CA LYS A 561 -37.39 -32.62 -7.58
C LYS A 561 -36.60 -31.36 -7.26
N LEU A 562 -37.24 -30.34 -6.67
CA LEU A 562 -36.56 -29.12 -6.22
C LEU A 562 -35.42 -29.44 -5.25
N LEU A 563 -35.69 -30.21 -4.20
CA LEU A 563 -34.69 -30.57 -3.19
C LEU A 563 -33.50 -31.33 -3.81
N THR A 564 -33.76 -32.17 -4.82
CA THR A 564 -32.72 -32.90 -5.55
C THR A 564 -31.83 -31.95 -6.35
N VAL A 565 -32.43 -30.99 -7.05
CA VAL A 565 -31.71 -29.95 -7.80
C VAL A 565 -30.87 -29.08 -6.87
N VAL A 566 -31.47 -28.57 -5.80
CA VAL A 566 -30.76 -27.74 -4.81
C VAL A 566 -29.60 -28.51 -4.17
N LYS A 567 -29.81 -29.77 -3.79
CA LYS A 567 -28.73 -30.62 -3.23
C LYS A 567 -27.58 -30.80 -4.21
N LYS A 568 -27.86 -30.94 -5.52
CA LYS A 568 -26.82 -31.03 -6.56
C LYS A 568 -25.98 -29.74 -6.62
N ILE A 569 -26.62 -28.57 -6.62
CA ILE A 569 -25.95 -27.26 -6.63
C ILE A 569 -25.11 -27.05 -5.36
N ILE A 570 -25.68 -27.37 -4.19
CA ILE A 570 -24.99 -27.28 -2.89
C ILE A 570 -23.75 -28.19 -2.85
N ASN A 571 -23.86 -29.43 -3.33
CA ASN A 571 -22.73 -30.35 -3.36
C ASN A 571 -21.64 -29.91 -4.35
N ALA A 572 -22.04 -29.42 -5.53
CA ALA A 572 -21.08 -28.95 -6.52
C ALA A 572 -20.35 -27.68 -6.04
N SER A 573 -21.06 -26.73 -5.42
CA SER A 573 -20.44 -25.51 -4.86
C SER A 573 -19.48 -25.84 -3.73
N ARG A 574 -19.80 -26.84 -2.89
CA ARG A 574 -18.92 -27.31 -1.80
C ARG A 574 -17.53 -27.69 -2.30
N GLY A 575 -17.45 -28.40 -3.43
CA GLY A 575 -16.18 -28.82 -4.03
C GLY A 575 -15.30 -27.69 -4.57
N VAL A 576 -15.83 -26.45 -4.66
CA VAL A 576 -15.06 -25.24 -4.99
C VAL A 576 -14.84 -24.38 -3.73
N LEU A 577 -15.85 -24.34 -2.86
CA LEU A 577 -15.86 -23.54 -1.65
C LEU A 577 -15.01 -24.11 -0.52
N GLU A 578 -14.70 -25.41 -0.47
CA GLU A 578 -13.92 -26.02 0.64
C GLU A 578 -12.50 -26.41 0.22
N VAL A 579 -12.07 -26.08 -1.00
CA VAL A 579 -10.71 -26.45 -1.44
C VAL A 579 -9.67 -25.58 -0.71
N GLU A 580 -8.70 -26.25 -0.09
CA GLU A 580 -7.60 -25.64 0.64
C GLU A 580 -6.31 -25.61 -0.19
N LEU A 581 -5.38 -24.76 0.24
CA LEU A 581 -3.97 -24.88 -0.17
C LEU A 581 -3.31 -26.04 0.58
N GLU A 582 -2.25 -26.62 0.03
CA GLU A 582 -1.47 -27.63 0.74
C GLU A 582 -0.79 -27.01 1.98
N SER A 583 -0.66 -27.77 3.07
CA SER A 583 -0.19 -27.23 4.37
C SER A 583 1.25 -26.71 4.35
N ASP A 584 2.09 -27.19 3.43
CA ASP A 584 3.44 -26.66 3.20
C ASP A 584 3.46 -25.30 2.48
N LEU A 585 2.31 -24.85 1.97
CA LEU A 585 2.11 -23.52 1.39
C LEU A 585 1.51 -22.52 2.39
N GLN A 586 1.06 -23.01 3.55
CA GLN A 586 0.41 -22.25 4.62
C GLN A 586 1.39 -21.88 5.73
N LYS A 587 1.01 -20.91 6.57
CA LYS A 587 1.75 -20.51 7.78
C LYS A 587 2.05 -21.74 8.64
N LYS A 588 3.33 -22.02 8.90
CA LYS A 588 3.66 -23.07 9.89
C LYS A 588 3.07 -22.67 11.23
N ALA A 589 2.20 -23.51 11.80
CA ALA A 589 1.77 -23.33 13.18
C ALA A 589 3.03 -23.31 14.05
N VAL A 590 3.30 -22.15 14.67
CA VAL A 590 4.31 -22.03 15.71
C VAL A 590 3.79 -22.87 16.87
N VAL A 591 4.41 -24.04 17.08
CA VAL A 591 4.17 -24.90 18.26
C VAL A 591 4.96 -24.37 19.44
#